data_AF-A0A7W7WSH8-F1
#
_entry.id   AF-A0A7W7WSH8-F1
#
_cell.length_a   1.000
_cell.length_b   1.000
_cell.length_c   1.000
_cell.angle_alpha   90.00
_cell.angle_beta   90.00
_cell.angle_gamma   90.00
#
_symmetry.space_group_name_H-M   'P 1'
#
loop_
_entity.id
_entity.type
_entity.pdbx_description
1 polymer ?
#
loop_
_entity_poly.entity_id
_entity_poly.type
_entity_poly.pdbx_seq_one_letter_code
_entity_poly.pdbx_strand_id
1 'polypeptide(L)'
;MPEPDYHGLRDQAARSAHQPAFETVRKRAGRLRARRRMKAATVGVAVAALLGIGGFAVLPPATTDPDRVAALPSSSTPGDDSRPRLLWLAVGGDASHLYTVASDCMECPFTLKSSSDGGRSWRERPGYREFQNMAPQNLKVLGPEILFTSDAVKQPGGSSSPLSLQDRLMKGPFKQRYWISVDDGVSWSEMTTTTTTVGAAPVNGGFDMQRLGEKLLLCVVDPANRQIAPLATQPPLVEFELVGTPAKAGVWVQGYDPATRRPAVAVSRDRGVTWEVSVFEAEAPARAVGGLTPAMYLPNVATTDGRTAYAVFIDDSRTQRVYRSTDAGRTWARTNPDGRITQLSLAGPESYVTPDGSHVLTAQHPSAGYVLLASRDGRTYAPLADTGLPPAITGSPGVGEIAEGRYFYLTREQLYLSDDGMRWWPVAGL
;
A
#
# COMPACT_ATOMS: atom_id res chain seq x y z
N MET A 1 42.55 -13.53 -21.39
CA MET A 1 41.65 -13.33 -20.23
C MET A 1 42.48 -12.78 -19.09
N PRO A 2 42.15 -11.59 -18.54
CA PRO A 2 42.89 -11.03 -17.43
C PRO A 2 42.71 -11.91 -16.18
N GLU A 3 43.80 -12.10 -15.45
CA GLU A 3 43.84 -12.90 -14.23
C GLU A 3 43.06 -12.19 -13.10
N PRO A 4 42.20 -12.89 -12.33
CA PRO A 4 41.45 -12.25 -11.26
C PRO A 4 42.37 -11.79 -10.13
N ASP A 5 42.24 -10.53 -9.71
CA ASP A 5 42.99 -9.97 -8.58
C ASP A 5 42.37 -10.41 -7.24
N TYR A 6 42.79 -11.60 -6.78
CA TYR A 6 42.39 -12.14 -5.49
C TYR A 6 42.96 -11.37 -4.29
N HIS A 7 44.05 -10.61 -4.48
CA HIS A 7 44.65 -9.81 -3.41
C HIS A 7 43.80 -8.58 -3.11
N GLY A 8 43.31 -7.89 -4.14
CA GLY A 8 42.39 -6.77 -3.99
C GLY A 8 41.10 -7.14 -3.27
N LEU A 9 40.52 -8.30 -3.60
CA LEU A 9 39.31 -8.81 -2.93
C LEU A 9 39.54 -9.13 -1.45
N ARG A 10 40.70 -9.70 -1.11
CA ARG A 10 41.06 -10.03 0.28
C ARG A 10 41.26 -8.77 1.12
N ASP A 11 41.91 -7.75 0.58
CA ASP A 11 42.11 -6.47 1.26
C ASP A 11 40.79 -5.68 1.42
N GLN A 12 39.87 -5.81 0.47
CA GLN A 12 38.53 -5.22 0.56
C GLN A 12 37.68 -5.93 1.64
N ALA A 13 37.74 -7.26 1.71
CA ALA A 13 37.07 -8.03 2.76
C ALA A 13 37.64 -7.70 4.14
N ALA A 14 38.97 -7.60 4.29
CA ALA A 14 39.62 -7.25 5.54
C ALA A 14 39.23 -5.85 6.04
N ARG A 15 39.14 -4.86 5.13
CA ARG A 15 38.69 -3.50 5.45
C ARG A 15 37.21 -3.43 5.83
N SER A 16 36.39 -4.31 5.27
CA SER A 16 34.94 -4.37 5.53
C SER A 16 34.61 -5.07 6.86
N ALA A 17 35.48 -5.96 7.34
CA ALA A 17 35.32 -6.68 8.59
C ALA A 17 35.71 -5.86 9.84
N HIS A 18 36.39 -4.73 9.67
CA HIS A 18 36.73 -3.87 10.79
C HIS A 18 35.49 -3.09 11.25
N GLN A 19 34.91 -3.52 12.37
CA GLN A 19 33.88 -2.74 13.03
C GLN A 19 34.42 -1.34 13.33
N PRO A 20 33.67 -0.28 13.01
CA PRO A 20 34.12 1.07 13.31
C PRO A 20 34.34 1.20 14.82
N ALA A 21 35.45 1.83 15.21
CA ALA A 21 35.76 2.05 16.61
C ALA A 21 34.54 2.64 17.34
N PHE A 22 34.21 2.08 18.51
CA PHE A 22 33.01 2.45 19.28
C PHE A 22 32.91 3.96 19.52
N GLU A 23 34.05 4.65 19.65
CA GLU A 23 34.11 6.10 19.79
C GLU A 23 33.58 6.86 18.56
N THR A 24 33.84 6.36 17.35
CA THR A 24 33.32 6.91 16.09
C THR A 24 31.80 6.75 16.03
N VAL A 25 31.29 5.59 16.44
CA VAL A 25 29.85 5.32 16.54
C VAL A 25 29.19 6.25 17.55
N ARG A 26 29.79 6.40 18.74
CA ARG A 26 29.32 7.31 19.80
C ARG A 26 29.31 8.76 19.34
N LYS A 27 30.36 9.23 18.64
CA LYS A 27 30.47 10.60 18.10
C LYS A 27 29.41 10.85 17.01
N ARG A 28 29.13 9.86 16.16
CA ARG A 28 28.08 9.95 15.12
C ARG A 28 26.68 9.99 15.74
N ALA A 29 26.41 9.14 16.73
CA ALA A 29 25.16 9.15 17.49
C ALA A 29 24.96 10.48 18.25
N GLY A 30 26.02 11.04 18.84
CA GLY A 30 25.99 12.36 19.48
C GLY A 30 25.63 13.49 18.51
N ARG A 31 26.24 13.52 17.32
CA ARG A 31 25.91 14.51 16.28
C ARG A 31 24.46 14.39 15.80
N LEU A 32 23.93 13.18 15.67
CA LEU A 32 22.53 12.96 15.29
C LEU A 32 21.56 13.45 16.36
N ARG A 33 21.84 13.18 17.65
CA ARG A 33 21.04 13.72 18.77
C ARG A 33 21.10 15.24 18.85
N ALA A 34 22.28 15.84 18.63
CA ALA A 34 22.42 17.29 18.58
C ALA A 34 21.62 17.92 17.43
N ARG A 35 21.65 17.33 16.22
CA ARG A 35 20.84 17.78 15.08
C ARG A 35 19.34 17.68 15.35
N ARG A 36 18.87 16.61 16.01
CA ARG A 36 17.45 16.46 16.39
C ARG A 36 17.01 17.50 17.42
N ARG A 37 17.87 17.83 18.41
CA ARG A 37 17.58 18.89 19.38
C ARG A 37 17.53 20.29 18.74
N MET A 38 18.41 20.58 17.78
CA MET A 38 18.37 21.88 17.08
C MET A 38 17.10 22.04 16.23
N LYS A 39 16.61 20.97 15.58
CA LYS A 39 15.34 21.02 14.82
C LYS A 39 14.12 21.23 15.72
N ALA A 40 14.13 20.73 16.95
CA ALA A 40 13.05 20.96 17.91
C ALA A 40 13.03 22.40 18.45
N ALA A 41 14.20 23.04 18.58
CA ALA A 41 14.32 24.41 19.07
C ALA A 41 13.81 25.45 18.05
N THR A 42 13.98 25.23 16.74
CA THR A 42 13.50 26.16 15.70
C THR A 42 11.97 26.23 15.60
N VAL A 43 11.26 25.17 15.98
CA VAL A 43 9.78 25.17 16.00
C VAL A 43 9.23 25.92 17.22
N GLY A 44 9.94 25.91 18.35
CA GLY A 44 9.53 26.63 19.57
C GLY A 44 9.66 28.16 19.47
N VAL A 45 10.67 28.67 18.74
CA VAL A 45 10.89 30.12 18.61
C VAL A 45 9.89 30.78 17.66
N ALA A 46 9.34 30.05 16.68
CA ALA A 46 8.30 30.58 15.79
C ALA A 46 6.95 30.77 16.50
N VAL A 47 6.66 30.02 17.57
CA VAL A 47 5.42 30.15 18.36
C VAL A 47 5.54 31.28 19.40
N ALA A 48 6.73 31.54 19.95
CA ALA A 48 6.94 32.61 20.93
C ALA A 48 6.98 34.02 20.30
N ALA A 49 7.33 34.15 19.00
CA ALA A 49 7.35 35.44 18.32
C ALA A 49 5.96 35.96 17.90
N LEU A 50 4.91 35.11 17.93
CA LEU A 50 3.54 35.49 17.57
C LEU A 50 2.67 35.93 18.76
N LEU A 51 3.18 35.90 20.00
CA LEU A 51 2.44 36.27 21.20
C LEU A 51 2.87 37.62 21.83
N GLY A 52 3.68 38.41 21.12
CA GLY A 52 4.35 39.60 21.70
C GLY A 52 3.70 40.97 21.46
N ILE A 53 2.63 41.11 20.68
CA ILE A 53 2.01 42.42 20.42
C ILE A 53 0.49 42.28 20.39
N GLY A 54 -0.20 42.79 21.41
CA GLY A 54 -1.67 42.89 21.44
C GLY A 54 -2.17 43.52 22.73
N GLY A 55 -2.43 44.83 22.69
CA GLY A 55 -2.88 45.62 23.82
C GLY A 55 -4.29 45.26 24.33
N PHE A 56 -4.54 45.65 25.58
CA PHE A 56 -5.84 45.57 26.22
C PHE A 56 -6.86 46.48 25.50
N ALA A 57 -7.81 45.87 24.81
CA ALA A 57 -9.08 46.50 24.45
C ALA A 57 -10.20 45.83 25.25
N VAL A 58 -10.84 46.59 26.12
CA VAL A 58 -12.07 46.17 26.83
C VAL A 58 -13.21 46.21 25.81
N LEU A 59 -13.75 45.04 25.45
CA LEU A 59 -14.97 44.92 24.63
C LEU A 59 -16.19 44.72 25.55
N PRO A 60 -17.35 45.31 25.20
CA PRO A 60 -18.60 45.15 25.96
C PRO A 60 -19.19 43.74 25.78
N PRO A 61 -20.06 43.28 26.69
CA PRO A 61 -20.64 41.94 26.64
C PRO A 61 -21.50 41.77 25.39
N ALA A 62 -21.19 40.74 24.60
CA ALA A 62 -21.97 40.35 23.44
C ALA A 62 -23.29 39.70 23.87
N THR A 63 -24.40 40.29 23.44
CA THR A 63 -25.71 39.65 23.41
C THR A 63 -25.69 38.51 22.40
N THR A 64 -25.78 37.27 22.87
CA THR A 64 -25.94 36.08 22.04
C THR A 64 -27.33 36.06 21.42
N ASP A 65 -27.38 36.24 20.09
CA ASP A 65 -28.52 35.94 19.24
C ASP A 65 -28.37 34.51 18.69
N PRO A 66 -29.18 33.53 19.14
CA PRO A 66 -29.02 32.12 18.78
C PRO A 66 -29.41 31.78 17.33
N ASP A 67 -29.90 32.72 16.52
CA ASP A 67 -30.39 32.40 15.15
C ASP A 67 -29.46 32.83 14.00
N ARG A 68 -28.22 33.26 14.30
CA ARG A 68 -27.27 33.72 13.27
C ARG A 68 -26.20 32.66 12.93
N VAL A 69 -26.59 31.67 12.14
CA VAL A 69 -25.64 30.80 11.43
C VAL A 69 -24.95 31.65 10.35
N ALA A 70 -23.65 31.93 10.52
CA ALA A 70 -22.84 32.56 9.49
C ALA A 70 -22.79 31.63 8.28
N ALA A 71 -23.28 32.11 7.13
CA ALA A 71 -23.15 31.42 5.86
C ALA A 71 -21.65 31.20 5.57
N LEU A 72 -21.27 29.94 5.35
CA LEU A 72 -19.95 29.56 4.85
C LEU A 72 -19.67 30.30 3.53
N PRO A 73 -18.42 30.71 3.25
CA PRO A 73 -18.07 31.32 1.98
C PRO A 73 -18.42 30.37 0.85
N SER A 74 -19.25 30.85 -0.08
CA SER A 74 -19.64 30.15 -1.30
C SER A 74 -18.39 29.82 -2.11
N SER A 75 -18.01 28.55 -2.15
CA SER A 75 -17.04 28.05 -3.12
C SER A 75 -17.59 28.33 -4.52
N SER A 76 -16.87 29.10 -5.33
CA SER A 76 -17.18 29.32 -6.73
C SER A 76 -17.42 27.98 -7.43
N THR A 77 -18.62 27.80 -7.98
CA THR A 77 -19.02 26.62 -8.75
C THR A 77 -18.11 26.49 -9.98
N PRO A 78 -17.28 25.45 -10.10
CA PRO A 78 -16.55 25.18 -11.32
C PRO A 78 -17.54 24.98 -12.47
N GLY A 79 -17.19 25.47 -13.67
CA GLY A 79 -18.02 25.36 -14.85
C GLY A 79 -18.49 23.92 -15.13
N ASP A 80 -19.70 23.84 -15.67
CA ASP A 80 -20.57 22.68 -15.89
C ASP A 80 -20.02 21.63 -16.87
N ASP A 81 -18.80 21.13 -16.62
CA ASP A 81 -18.20 19.98 -17.31
C ASP A 81 -18.15 18.78 -16.36
N SER A 82 -19.28 18.57 -15.66
CA SER A 82 -19.44 17.74 -14.45
C SER A 82 -19.52 16.24 -14.70
N ARG A 83 -18.73 15.70 -15.65
CA ARG A 83 -18.63 14.24 -15.75
C ARG A 83 -17.80 13.73 -14.57
N PRO A 84 -18.31 12.74 -13.81
CA PRO A 84 -17.58 12.22 -12.67
C PRO A 84 -16.29 11.55 -13.17
N ARG A 85 -15.15 12.17 -12.86
CA ARG A 85 -13.85 11.53 -13.02
C ARG A 85 -13.81 10.33 -12.11
N LEU A 86 -13.47 9.18 -12.68
CA LEU A 86 -13.25 7.94 -11.96
C LEU A 86 -11.76 7.82 -11.67
N LEU A 87 -11.41 7.95 -10.40
CA LEU A 87 -10.09 7.61 -9.91
C LEU A 87 -10.08 6.14 -9.51
N TRP A 88 -9.15 5.36 -10.06
CA TRP A 88 -9.16 3.91 -9.93
C TRP A 88 -8.08 3.38 -8.99
N LEU A 89 -6.90 4.00 -8.99
CA LEU A 89 -5.75 3.49 -8.26
C LEU A 89 -4.79 4.64 -7.93
N ALA A 90 -4.26 4.64 -6.72
CA ALA A 90 -3.11 5.43 -6.34
C ALA A 90 -2.01 4.50 -5.80
N VAL A 91 -0.80 4.58 -6.37
CA VAL A 91 0.37 3.77 -6.00
C VAL A 91 1.61 4.65 -5.94
N GLY A 92 2.59 4.33 -5.07
CA GLY A 92 3.75 5.20 -4.82
C GLY A 92 5.05 4.43 -4.84
N GLY A 93 6.08 5.06 -5.37
CA GLY A 93 7.45 4.53 -5.35
C GLY A 93 8.20 4.98 -4.11
N ASP A 94 7.98 6.23 -3.71
CA ASP A 94 8.42 6.82 -2.45
C ASP A 94 7.46 7.96 -2.05
N ALA A 95 7.76 8.67 -0.96
CA ALA A 95 6.91 9.76 -0.46
C ALA A 95 6.77 10.96 -1.43
N SER A 96 7.69 11.10 -2.40
CA SER A 96 7.68 12.12 -3.44
C SER A 96 7.11 11.65 -4.78
N HIS A 97 7.25 10.36 -5.11
CA HIS A 97 6.91 9.77 -6.40
C HIS A 97 5.60 9.00 -6.29
N LEU A 98 4.49 9.65 -6.65
CA LEU A 98 3.15 9.10 -6.62
C LEU A 98 2.61 8.93 -8.04
N TYR A 99 1.76 7.94 -8.22
CA TYR A 99 1.13 7.60 -9.49
C TYR A 99 -0.34 7.35 -9.28
N THR A 100 -1.15 7.76 -10.25
CA THR A 100 -2.57 7.47 -10.26
C THR A 100 -3.04 7.13 -11.67
N VAL A 101 -3.98 6.20 -11.76
CA VAL A 101 -4.71 5.91 -13.00
C VAL A 101 -6.09 6.52 -12.89
N ALA A 102 -6.44 7.39 -13.83
CA ALA A 102 -7.69 8.13 -13.85
C ALA A 102 -8.40 7.97 -15.21
N SER A 103 -9.72 8.08 -15.21
CA SER A 103 -10.49 8.19 -16.45
C SER A 103 -11.65 9.18 -16.26
N ASP A 104 -11.97 9.96 -17.29
CA ASP A 104 -13.07 10.93 -17.23
C ASP A 104 -14.46 10.27 -17.34
N CYS A 105 -14.52 8.99 -17.74
CA CYS A 105 -15.75 8.22 -17.81
C CYS A 105 -15.48 6.70 -17.83
N MET A 106 -16.50 5.86 -17.63
CA MET A 106 -16.30 4.38 -17.63
C MET A 106 -15.80 3.83 -18.98
N GLU A 107 -16.10 4.51 -20.09
CA GLU A 107 -15.72 4.09 -21.45
C GLU A 107 -14.52 4.89 -21.99
N CYS A 108 -14.01 5.83 -21.21
CA CYS A 108 -12.94 6.71 -21.62
C CYS A 108 -11.58 6.02 -21.40
N PRO A 109 -10.58 6.27 -22.27
CA PRO A 109 -9.24 5.75 -22.07
C PRO A 109 -8.67 6.17 -20.71
N PHE A 110 -7.99 5.24 -20.04
CA PHE A 110 -7.26 5.56 -18.84
C PHE A 110 -6.06 6.46 -19.13
N THR A 111 -5.84 7.42 -18.24
CA THR A 111 -4.65 8.27 -18.21
C THR A 111 -3.82 7.94 -16.98
N LEU A 112 -2.52 7.75 -17.18
CA LEU A 112 -1.56 7.69 -16.08
C LEU A 112 -1.13 9.10 -15.75
N LYS A 113 -1.25 9.48 -14.48
CA LYS A 113 -0.67 10.72 -13.94
C LYS A 113 0.38 10.36 -12.91
N SER A 114 1.44 11.14 -12.87
CA SER A 114 2.49 11.03 -11.86
C SER A 114 2.65 12.35 -11.12
N SER A 115 3.18 12.28 -9.91
CA SER A 115 3.69 13.40 -9.15
C SER A 115 5.08 13.07 -8.63
N SER A 116 6.01 14.01 -8.73
CA SER A 116 7.36 13.90 -8.15
C SER A 116 7.58 14.85 -6.96
N ASP A 117 6.50 15.46 -6.46
CA ASP A 117 6.50 16.38 -5.32
C ASP A 117 5.52 15.97 -4.22
N GLY A 118 5.20 14.67 -4.16
CA GLY A 118 4.30 14.09 -3.17
C GLY A 118 2.84 14.41 -3.43
N GLY A 119 2.42 14.63 -4.67
CA GLY A 119 1.03 14.90 -5.05
C GLY A 119 0.63 16.37 -4.96
N ARG A 120 1.58 17.31 -4.87
CA ARG A 120 1.30 18.75 -4.95
C ARG A 120 1.04 19.19 -6.39
N SER A 121 1.73 18.60 -7.34
CA SER A 121 1.49 18.75 -8.77
C SER A 121 1.44 17.40 -9.47
N TRP A 122 0.63 17.33 -10.54
CA TRP A 122 0.45 16.12 -11.33
C TRP A 122 0.72 16.38 -12.80
N ARG A 123 1.33 15.41 -13.47
CA ARG A 123 1.62 15.44 -14.91
C ARG A 123 1.10 14.17 -15.55
N GLU A 124 0.43 14.31 -16.69
CA GLU A 124 0.01 13.17 -17.51
C GLU A 124 1.22 12.49 -18.16
N ARG A 125 1.16 11.15 -18.26
CA ARG A 125 2.19 10.31 -18.89
C ARG A 125 1.66 9.73 -20.20
N PRO A 126 2.18 10.17 -21.35
CA PRO A 126 1.61 9.83 -22.65
C PRO A 126 1.77 8.35 -23.01
N GLY A 127 2.82 7.69 -22.52
CA GLY A 127 3.13 6.29 -22.83
C GLY A 127 2.08 5.29 -22.36
N TYR A 128 1.21 5.65 -21.41
CA TYR A 128 0.19 4.73 -20.89
C TYR A 128 -1.01 4.54 -21.84
N ARG A 129 -1.18 5.42 -22.84
CA ARG A 129 -2.35 5.38 -23.75
C ARG A 129 -2.39 4.13 -24.64
N GLU A 130 -1.30 3.39 -24.75
CA GLU A 130 -1.24 2.13 -25.50
C GLU A 130 -1.98 0.99 -24.76
N PHE A 131 -2.30 1.18 -23.48
CA PHE A 131 -2.88 0.17 -22.59
C PHE A 131 -4.39 0.34 -22.37
N GLN A 132 -5.14 0.73 -23.40
CA GLN A 132 -6.57 1.07 -23.26
C GLN A 132 -7.46 -0.07 -22.73
N ASN A 133 -7.01 -1.32 -22.87
CA ASN A 133 -7.72 -2.50 -22.38
C ASN A 133 -7.24 -2.98 -20.99
N MET A 134 -6.26 -2.31 -20.39
CA MET A 134 -5.76 -2.72 -19.09
C MET A 134 -6.69 -2.30 -17.98
N ALA A 135 -6.88 -3.23 -17.04
CA ALA A 135 -7.57 -2.94 -15.81
C ALA A 135 -6.61 -2.15 -14.89
N PRO A 136 -7.01 -0.96 -14.38
CA PRO A 136 -6.15 -0.07 -13.60
C PRO A 136 -5.44 -0.73 -12.42
N GLN A 137 -6.06 -1.76 -11.83
CA GLN A 137 -5.54 -2.50 -10.68
C GLN A 137 -4.23 -3.25 -10.92
N ASN A 138 -3.77 -3.35 -12.18
CA ASN A 138 -2.53 -4.06 -12.50
C ASN A 138 -1.27 -3.19 -12.41
N LEU A 139 -1.40 -1.87 -12.26
CA LEU A 139 -0.24 -0.98 -12.13
C LEU A 139 0.42 -1.16 -10.75
N LYS A 140 1.72 -1.45 -10.76
CA LYS A 140 2.57 -1.50 -9.57
C LYS A 140 3.72 -0.53 -9.70
N VAL A 141 4.17 0.00 -8.58
CA VAL A 141 5.35 0.86 -8.50
C VAL A 141 6.44 0.10 -7.75
N LEU A 142 7.55 -0.14 -8.42
CA LEU A 142 8.69 -0.89 -7.87
C LEU A 142 9.76 0.05 -7.31
N GLY A 143 9.68 1.34 -7.67
CA GLY A 143 10.56 2.40 -7.20
C GLY A 143 10.15 3.75 -7.79
N PRO A 144 10.89 4.82 -7.48
CA PRO A 144 10.54 6.21 -7.81
C PRO A 144 10.24 6.50 -9.29
N GLU A 145 10.78 5.70 -10.22
CA GLU A 145 10.61 5.87 -11.67
C GLU A 145 10.30 4.53 -12.36
N ILE A 146 10.09 3.47 -11.58
CA ILE A 146 9.97 2.10 -12.08
C ILE A 146 8.53 1.65 -11.91
N LEU A 147 7.82 1.55 -13.04
CA LEU A 147 6.44 1.10 -13.10
C LEU A 147 6.37 -0.25 -13.77
N PHE A 148 5.53 -1.11 -13.24
CA PHE A 148 5.26 -2.44 -13.76
C PHE A 148 3.76 -2.59 -13.97
N THR A 149 3.35 -3.22 -15.06
CA THR A 149 1.94 -3.54 -15.30
C THR A 149 1.81 -4.81 -16.13
N SER A 150 0.59 -5.35 -16.16
CA SER A 150 0.25 -6.47 -17.01
C SER A 150 -1.01 -6.20 -17.84
N ASP A 151 -0.99 -6.69 -19.07
CA ASP A 151 -2.08 -6.59 -20.04
C ASP A 151 -2.53 -8.00 -20.45
N ALA A 152 -3.83 -8.19 -20.60
CA ALA A 152 -4.42 -9.45 -21.03
C ALA A 152 -4.81 -9.33 -22.50
N VAL A 153 -3.95 -9.81 -23.40
CA VAL A 153 -4.22 -9.74 -24.84
C VAL A 153 -5.02 -10.96 -25.27
N LYS A 154 -6.17 -10.70 -25.89
CA LYS A 154 -7.02 -11.73 -26.49
C LYS A 154 -6.24 -12.42 -27.61
N GLN A 155 -6.12 -13.75 -27.58
CA GLN A 155 -5.50 -14.48 -28.68
C GLN A 155 -6.40 -14.46 -29.93
N PRO A 156 -5.81 -14.39 -31.14
CA PRO A 156 -6.56 -14.54 -32.39
C PRO A 156 -7.38 -15.84 -32.39
N GLY A 157 -8.66 -15.76 -32.72
CA GLY A 157 -9.57 -16.93 -32.78
C GLY A 157 -10.30 -17.27 -31.47
N GLY A 158 -10.01 -16.60 -30.36
CA GLY A 158 -10.79 -16.75 -29.13
C GLY A 158 -12.21 -16.21 -29.27
N SER A 159 -13.23 -17.01 -28.95
CA SER A 159 -14.62 -16.53 -28.87
C SER A 159 -14.71 -15.35 -27.90
N SER A 160 -15.38 -14.26 -28.29
CA SER A 160 -15.62 -13.07 -27.47
C SER A 160 -16.70 -13.28 -26.41
N SER A 161 -16.91 -14.52 -25.97
CA SER A 161 -17.95 -14.83 -25.01
C SER A 161 -17.84 -13.92 -23.77
N PRO A 162 -18.96 -13.41 -23.24
CA PRO A 162 -18.99 -12.49 -22.09
C PRO A 162 -18.69 -13.24 -20.79
N LEU A 163 -17.57 -13.96 -20.75
CA LEU A 163 -17.01 -14.48 -19.52
C LEU A 163 -16.64 -13.31 -18.61
N SER A 164 -16.82 -13.50 -17.30
CA SER A 164 -16.31 -12.59 -16.28
C SER A 164 -14.81 -12.35 -16.47
N LEU A 165 -14.27 -11.20 -16.05
CA LEU A 165 -12.83 -10.93 -16.14
C LEU A 165 -12.01 -12.06 -15.49
N GLN A 166 -12.50 -12.62 -14.38
CA GLN A 166 -11.91 -13.77 -13.72
C GLN A 166 -11.90 -15.02 -14.61
N ASP A 167 -13.03 -15.38 -15.23
CA ASP A 167 -13.09 -16.53 -16.14
C ASP A 167 -12.26 -16.30 -17.41
N ARG A 168 -12.17 -15.05 -17.89
CA ARG A 168 -11.28 -14.69 -19.01
C ARG A 168 -9.82 -14.90 -18.64
N LEU A 169 -9.40 -14.45 -17.46
CA LEU A 169 -8.03 -14.64 -16.97
C LEU A 169 -7.73 -16.10 -16.65
N MET A 170 -8.71 -16.87 -16.17
CA MET A 170 -8.51 -18.23 -15.68
C MET A 170 -8.71 -19.33 -16.74
N LYS A 171 -9.61 -19.11 -17.71
CA LYS A 171 -10.03 -20.13 -18.69
C LYS A 171 -10.03 -19.61 -20.12
N GLY A 172 -9.91 -18.30 -20.31
CA GLY A 172 -9.95 -17.69 -21.63
C GLY A 172 -8.61 -17.83 -22.37
N PRO A 173 -8.63 -17.73 -23.70
CA PRO A 173 -7.43 -17.74 -24.54
C PRO A 173 -6.72 -16.38 -24.47
N PHE A 174 -6.38 -15.90 -23.28
CA PHE A 174 -5.66 -14.65 -23.09
C PHE A 174 -4.20 -14.96 -22.81
N LYS A 175 -3.30 -14.29 -23.53
CA LYS A 175 -1.88 -14.28 -23.18
C LYS A 175 -1.64 -13.05 -22.33
N GLN A 176 -1.19 -13.26 -21.10
CA GLN A 176 -0.72 -12.15 -20.26
C GLN A 176 0.60 -11.65 -20.84
N ARG A 177 0.66 -10.33 -21.07
CA ARG A 177 1.87 -9.59 -21.43
C ARG A 177 2.22 -8.68 -20.27
N TYR A 178 3.50 -8.43 -20.11
CA TYR A 178 3.98 -7.61 -19.02
C TYR A 178 4.80 -6.47 -19.58
N TRP A 179 4.65 -5.31 -18.96
CA TRP A 179 5.27 -4.09 -19.42
C TRP A 179 5.94 -3.41 -18.24
N ILE A 180 7.07 -2.78 -18.55
CA ILE A 180 7.81 -2.01 -17.57
C ILE A 180 8.19 -0.65 -18.15
N SER A 181 8.04 0.38 -17.33
CA SER A 181 8.66 1.68 -17.54
C SER A 181 9.74 1.85 -16.48
N VAL A 182 10.89 2.38 -16.90
CA VAL A 182 12.02 2.75 -16.02
C VAL A 182 12.31 4.24 -16.11
N ASP A 183 11.34 5.00 -16.61
CA ASP A 183 11.41 6.42 -16.91
C ASP A 183 10.09 7.12 -16.54
N ASP A 184 9.52 6.74 -15.38
CA ASP A 184 8.38 7.44 -14.79
C ASP A 184 7.11 7.41 -15.68
N GLY A 185 6.90 6.29 -16.37
CA GLY A 185 5.77 6.04 -17.26
C GLY A 185 5.86 6.72 -18.62
N VAL A 186 7.00 7.34 -18.97
CA VAL A 186 7.18 8.03 -20.25
C VAL A 186 7.24 7.04 -21.41
N SER A 187 8.01 5.97 -21.27
CA SER A 187 8.11 4.88 -22.25
C SER A 187 7.92 3.52 -21.58
N TRP A 188 7.39 2.57 -22.35
CA TRP A 188 7.12 1.22 -21.88
C TRP A 188 7.82 0.19 -22.75
N SER A 189 8.34 -0.85 -22.12
CA SER A 189 8.98 -1.98 -22.79
C SER A 189 8.33 -3.26 -22.34
N GLU A 190 8.03 -4.15 -23.29
CA GLU A 190 7.55 -5.49 -22.98
C GLU A 190 8.65 -6.27 -22.25
N MET A 191 8.25 -7.00 -21.21
CA MET A 191 9.15 -7.85 -20.43
C MET A 191 9.16 -9.28 -20.95
N THR A 192 10.32 -9.93 -20.85
CA THR A 192 10.46 -11.36 -21.14
C THR A 192 10.08 -12.18 -19.92
N THR A 193 9.12 -13.09 -20.06
CA THR A 193 8.81 -14.09 -19.03
C THR A 193 9.65 -15.34 -19.25
N THR A 194 10.34 -15.81 -18.21
CA THR A 194 11.16 -17.02 -18.27
C THR A 194 10.70 -18.07 -17.28
N THR A 195 11.00 -19.34 -17.53
CA THR A 195 10.78 -20.44 -16.57
C THR A 195 11.98 -20.70 -15.65
N THR A 196 13.15 -20.14 -15.98
CA THR A 196 14.34 -20.23 -15.14
C THR A 196 14.11 -19.48 -13.83
N THR A 197 14.39 -20.15 -12.71
CA THR A 197 14.24 -19.56 -11.38
C THR A 197 15.37 -18.58 -11.07
N VAL A 198 15.08 -17.57 -10.24
CA VAL A 198 16.07 -16.63 -9.70
C VAL A 198 16.13 -16.73 -8.18
N GLY A 199 17.34 -16.62 -7.61
CA GLY A 199 17.54 -16.83 -6.16
C GLY A 199 16.97 -15.71 -5.27
N ALA A 200 16.91 -14.48 -5.77
CA ALA A 200 16.44 -13.31 -5.04
C ALA A 200 16.01 -12.20 -6.00
N ALA A 201 15.17 -11.26 -5.54
CA ALA A 201 14.91 -10.04 -6.30
C ALA A 201 16.15 -9.12 -6.33
N PRO A 202 16.42 -8.40 -7.43
CA PRO A 202 17.44 -7.36 -7.44
C PRO A 202 17.06 -6.19 -6.52
N VAL A 203 18.01 -5.31 -6.18
CA VAL A 203 17.78 -4.20 -5.22
C VAL A 203 16.67 -3.25 -5.67
N ASN A 204 16.57 -3.02 -6.98
CA ASN A 204 15.51 -2.20 -7.58
C ASN A 204 14.41 -3.08 -8.21
N GLY A 205 14.37 -4.37 -7.85
CA GLY A 205 13.38 -5.31 -8.33
C GLY A 205 12.12 -5.31 -7.48
N GLY A 206 11.10 -5.98 -8.00
CA GLY A 206 9.84 -6.18 -7.33
C GLY A 206 9.42 -7.63 -7.28
N PHE A 207 8.22 -7.84 -6.75
CA PHE A 207 7.56 -9.13 -6.76
C PHE A 207 6.18 -9.01 -7.40
N ASP A 208 5.78 -10.04 -8.13
CA ASP A 208 4.41 -10.19 -8.59
C ASP A 208 3.98 -11.65 -8.55
N MET A 209 2.68 -11.86 -8.37
CA MET A 209 2.03 -13.15 -8.41
C MET A 209 1.70 -13.50 -9.86
N GLN A 210 2.32 -14.54 -10.41
CA GLN A 210 2.07 -14.97 -11.79
C GLN A 210 1.59 -16.39 -11.87
N ARG A 211 0.67 -16.61 -12.81
CA ARG A 211 0.28 -17.96 -13.22
C ARG A 211 1.19 -18.40 -14.36
N LEU A 212 2.11 -19.32 -14.08
CA LEU A 212 2.98 -19.93 -15.08
C LEU A 212 2.57 -21.40 -15.26
N GLY A 213 1.84 -21.66 -16.35
CA GLY A 213 1.13 -22.92 -16.54
C GLY A 213 -0.02 -23.03 -15.53
N GLU A 214 -0.11 -24.16 -14.82
CA GLU A 214 -1.16 -24.39 -13.81
C GLU A 214 -0.81 -23.84 -12.42
N LYS A 215 0.43 -23.39 -12.23
CA LYS A 215 0.95 -22.96 -10.91
C LYS A 215 0.87 -21.45 -10.76
N LEU A 216 0.33 -21.03 -9.62
CA LEU A 216 0.49 -19.65 -9.13
C LEU A 216 1.83 -19.57 -8.39
N LEU A 217 2.73 -18.70 -8.84
CA LEU A 217 4.09 -18.55 -8.33
C LEU A 217 4.37 -17.08 -8.00
N LEU A 218 5.10 -16.86 -6.92
CA LEU A 218 5.77 -15.58 -6.68
C LEU A 218 6.93 -15.44 -7.66
N CYS A 219 6.87 -14.42 -8.49
CA CYS A 219 7.89 -14.10 -9.47
C CYS A 219 8.62 -12.81 -9.07
N VAL A 220 9.90 -12.76 -9.42
CA VAL A 220 10.72 -11.56 -9.36
C VAL A 220 10.51 -10.75 -10.64
N VAL A 221 10.32 -9.45 -10.47
CA VAL A 221 10.34 -8.48 -11.56
C VAL A 221 11.71 -7.82 -11.54
N ASP A 222 12.49 -8.00 -12.62
CA ASP A 222 13.82 -7.41 -12.81
C ASP A 222 13.76 -6.28 -13.85
N PRO A 223 13.80 -5.01 -13.41
CA PRO A 223 13.73 -3.89 -14.34
C PRO A 223 14.95 -3.72 -15.23
N ALA A 224 16.14 -4.09 -14.74
CA ALA A 224 17.39 -3.91 -15.48
C ALA A 224 17.45 -4.85 -16.68
N ASN A 225 17.00 -6.10 -16.48
CA ASN A 225 16.99 -7.12 -17.54
C ASN A 225 15.63 -7.21 -18.26
N ARG A 226 14.64 -6.41 -17.86
CA ARG A 226 13.26 -6.45 -18.36
C ARG A 226 12.70 -7.88 -18.34
N GLN A 227 12.92 -8.58 -17.23
CA GLN A 227 12.62 -9.99 -17.08
C GLN A 227 11.66 -10.23 -15.91
N ILE A 228 10.79 -11.22 -16.08
CA ILE A 228 10.00 -11.82 -14.99
C ILE A 228 10.38 -13.28 -14.90
N ALA A 229 10.76 -13.70 -13.69
CA ALA A 229 11.24 -15.05 -13.45
C ALA A 229 10.68 -15.59 -12.12
N PRO A 230 10.33 -16.89 -12.02
CA PRO A 230 9.96 -17.51 -10.75
C PRO A 230 11.05 -17.31 -9.69
N LEU A 231 10.65 -16.99 -8.48
CA LEU A 231 11.57 -17.05 -7.34
C LEU A 231 11.93 -18.52 -7.05
N ALA A 232 13.21 -18.81 -6.84
CA ALA A 232 13.70 -20.17 -6.61
C ALA A 232 13.13 -20.77 -5.32
N THR A 233 13.05 -19.97 -4.26
CA THR A 233 12.44 -20.35 -2.98
C THR A 233 11.06 -19.70 -2.87
N GLN A 234 10.01 -20.44 -3.19
CA GLN A 234 8.63 -19.96 -3.00
C GLN A 234 8.29 -19.85 -1.50
N PRO A 235 7.42 -18.92 -1.09
CA PRO A 235 6.85 -18.95 0.26
C PRO A 235 6.12 -20.30 0.43
N PRO A 236 6.28 -21.00 1.56
CA PRO A 236 5.68 -22.32 1.77
C PRO A 236 4.20 -22.21 2.15
N LEU A 237 3.43 -21.51 1.31
CA LEU A 237 2.00 -21.25 1.44
C LEU A 237 1.26 -21.74 0.19
N VAL A 238 -0.05 -21.95 0.31
CA VAL A 238 -0.96 -22.21 -0.81
C VAL A 238 -2.03 -21.13 -0.89
N GLU A 239 -2.54 -20.90 -2.11
CA GLU A 239 -3.58 -19.87 -2.39
C GLU A 239 -3.21 -18.52 -1.78
N PHE A 240 -1.98 -18.09 -2.01
CA PHE A 240 -1.38 -16.95 -1.34
C PHE A 240 -1.40 -15.69 -2.21
N GLU A 241 -1.29 -14.55 -1.54
CA GLU A 241 -1.24 -13.22 -2.12
C GLU A 241 -0.06 -12.42 -1.57
N LEU A 242 0.53 -11.58 -2.41
CA LEU A 242 1.54 -10.62 -2.01
C LEU A 242 0.88 -9.48 -1.24
N VAL A 243 1.40 -9.15 -0.06
CA VAL A 243 0.93 -8.03 0.75
C VAL A 243 1.63 -6.75 0.28
N GLY A 244 0.85 -5.71 -0.03
CA GLY A 244 1.38 -4.38 -0.35
C GLY A 244 2.02 -3.73 0.87
N THR A 245 3.33 -3.89 1.03
CA THR A 245 4.11 -3.33 2.15
C THR A 245 5.27 -2.50 1.61
N PRO A 246 5.73 -1.46 2.34
CA PRO A 246 6.94 -0.74 1.96
C PRO A 246 8.14 -1.67 1.84
N ALA A 247 9.03 -1.48 0.86
CA ALA A 247 10.17 -2.39 0.63
C ALA A 247 11.06 -2.61 1.88
N LYS A 248 11.18 -1.59 2.74
CA LYS A 248 11.92 -1.67 4.02
C LYS A 248 11.31 -2.66 5.03
N ALA A 249 10.01 -2.96 4.90
CA ALA A 249 9.30 -3.91 5.75
C ALA A 249 9.62 -5.37 5.41
N GLY A 250 10.28 -5.62 4.27
CA GLY A 250 10.49 -6.95 3.71
C GLY A 250 9.38 -7.35 2.74
N VAL A 251 9.39 -8.62 2.33
CA VAL A 251 8.37 -9.20 1.44
C VAL A 251 7.40 -9.98 2.32
N TRP A 252 6.14 -9.57 2.31
CA TRP A 252 5.09 -10.19 3.08
C TRP A 252 4.12 -10.92 2.15
N VAL A 253 3.79 -12.15 2.50
CA VAL A 253 2.86 -12.99 1.76
C VAL A 253 1.83 -13.54 2.74
N GLN A 254 0.55 -13.38 2.42
CA GLN A 254 -0.57 -13.93 3.17
C GLN A 254 -1.12 -15.14 2.43
N GLY A 255 -1.55 -16.19 3.13
CA GLY A 255 -1.97 -17.43 2.49
C GLY A 255 -2.50 -18.45 3.48
N TYR A 256 -2.45 -19.71 3.06
CA TYR A 256 -2.76 -20.85 3.91
C TYR A 256 -1.56 -21.77 4.07
N ASP A 257 -1.41 -22.34 5.26
CA ASP A 257 -0.49 -23.43 5.50
C ASP A 257 -0.91 -24.67 4.68
N PRO A 258 -0.01 -25.28 3.89
CA PRO A 258 -0.37 -26.40 3.01
C PRO A 258 -0.84 -27.65 3.76
N ALA A 259 -0.38 -27.88 4.99
CA ALA A 259 -0.69 -29.09 5.75
C ALA A 259 -2.03 -28.99 6.49
N THR A 260 -2.27 -27.87 7.17
CA THR A 260 -3.42 -27.66 8.04
C THR A 260 -4.53 -26.86 7.38
N ARG A 261 -4.25 -26.20 6.24
CA ARG A 261 -5.14 -25.24 5.57
C ARG A 261 -5.55 -24.06 6.46
N ARG A 262 -4.86 -23.84 7.58
CA ARG A 262 -5.10 -22.68 8.44
C ARG A 262 -4.48 -21.42 7.83
N PRO A 263 -5.04 -20.24 8.10
CA PRO A 263 -4.42 -18.99 7.69
C PRO A 263 -2.97 -18.89 8.17
N ALA A 264 -2.11 -18.31 7.35
CA ALA A 264 -0.70 -18.14 7.66
C ALA A 264 -0.12 -16.92 6.94
N VAL A 265 1.00 -16.43 7.46
CA VAL A 265 1.80 -15.35 6.86
C VAL A 265 3.24 -15.82 6.73
N ALA A 266 3.84 -15.52 5.58
CA ALA A 266 5.26 -15.75 5.30
C ALA A 266 5.97 -14.42 5.08
N VAL A 267 7.13 -14.24 5.71
CA VAL A 267 7.94 -13.02 5.62
C VAL A 267 9.34 -13.36 5.16
N SER A 268 9.81 -12.65 4.13
CA SER A 268 11.20 -12.68 3.70
C SER A 268 11.85 -11.31 3.94
N ARG A 269 13.05 -11.29 4.52
CA ARG A 269 13.84 -10.07 4.77
C ARG A 269 15.10 -10.00 3.93
N ASP A 270 15.30 -10.97 3.07
CA ASP A 270 16.48 -11.14 2.22
C ASP A 270 16.10 -11.21 0.74
N ARG A 271 15.01 -10.54 0.36
CA ARG A 271 14.50 -10.43 -1.03
C ARG A 271 14.09 -11.79 -1.62
N GLY A 272 13.45 -12.62 -0.81
CA GLY A 272 12.86 -13.89 -1.21
C GLY A 272 13.79 -15.10 -1.12
N VAL A 273 14.97 -14.97 -0.50
CA VAL A 273 15.91 -16.10 -0.38
C VAL A 273 15.40 -17.08 0.69
N THR A 274 15.01 -16.56 1.86
CA THR A 274 14.46 -17.34 2.97
C THR A 274 13.11 -16.78 3.44
N TRP A 275 12.31 -17.65 4.06
CA TRP A 275 10.96 -17.34 4.54
C TRP A 275 10.78 -17.79 5.98
N GLU A 276 10.32 -16.87 6.85
CA GLU A 276 9.79 -17.19 8.17
C GLU A 276 8.26 -17.27 8.08
N VAL A 277 7.66 -18.34 8.61
CA VAL A 277 6.23 -18.62 8.50
C VAL A 277 5.58 -18.63 9.87
N SER A 278 4.45 -17.96 9.99
CA SER A 278 3.60 -17.96 11.18
C SER A 278 2.21 -18.46 10.81
N VAL A 279 1.81 -19.59 11.39
CA VAL A 279 0.47 -20.18 11.24
C VAL A 279 -0.41 -19.73 12.40
N PHE A 280 -1.64 -19.31 12.12
CA PHE A 280 -2.58 -18.89 13.16
C PHE A 280 -3.30 -20.12 13.75
N GLU A 281 -2.64 -20.80 14.70
CA GLU A 281 -3.09 -22.10 15.24
C GLU A 281 -4.44 -22.07 15.98
N ALA A 282 -4.94 -20.90 16.38
CA ALA A 282 -6.26 -20.77 16.98
C ALA A 282 -7.39 -20.64 15.91
N GLU A 283 -7.03 -20.49 14.64
CA GLU A 283 -7.96 -20.28 13.52
C GLU A 283 -8.38 -21.59 12.87
N ALA A 284 -9.64 -21.68 12.48
CA ALA A 284 -10.15 -22.85 11.79
C ALA A 284 -9.47 -22.99 10.41
N PRO A 285 -9.24 -24.23 9.92
CA PRO A 285 -8.86 -24.46 8.54
C PRO A 285 -9.83 -23.80 7.56
N ALA A 286 -9.30 -23.14 6.53
CA ALA A 286 -10.12 -22.51 5.51
C ALA A 286 -10.96 -23.56 4.77
N ARG A 287 -12.24 -23.24 4.59
CA ARG A 287 -13.19 -24.05 3.82
C ARG A 287 -13.83 -23.15 2.78
N ALA A 288 -14.16 -23.70 1.62
CA ALA A 288 -15.05 -23.00 0.70
C ALA A 288 -16.44 -22.90 1.36
N VAL A 289 -16.93 -21.67 1.59
CA VAL A 289 -18.24 -21.42 2.21
C VAL A 289 -19.12 -20.67 1.23
N GLY A 290 -20.30 -21.20 0.94
CA GLY A 290 -21.34 -20.49 0.18
C GLY A 290 -20.95 -20.10 -1.26
N GLY A 291 -20.04 -20.86 -1.90
CA GLY A 291 -19.54 -20.54 -3.25
C GLY A 291 -18.50 -19.43 -3.32
N LEU A 292 -18.14 -18.81 -2.18
CA LEU A 292 -17.01 -17.88 -2.10
C LEU A 292 -15.70 -18.66 -2.07
N THR A 293 -14.70 -18.16 -2.81
CA THR A 293 -13.38 -18.79 -2.85
C THR A 293 -12.66 -18.57 -1.52
N PRO A 294 -11.80 -19.51 -1.08
CA PRO A 294 -10.98 -19.29 0.11
C PRO A 294 -10.14 -18.01 0.05
N ALA A 295 -9.81 -17.50 -1.14
CA ALA A 295 -9.11 -16.23 -1.32
C ALA A 295 -9.83 -15.04 -0.64
N MET A 296 -11.17 -15.06 -0.55
CA MET A 296 -11.94 -13.99 0.12
C MET A 296 -11.76 -13.97 1.64
N TYR A 297 -11.20 -15.04 2.22
CA TYR A 297 -10.98 -15.20 3.66
C TYR A 297 -9.48 -15.19 4.03
N LEU A 298 -8.62 -14.76 3.10
CA LEU A 298 -7.21 -14.58 3.40
C LEU A 298 -7.03 -13.59 4.54
N PRO A 299 -6.02 -13.79 5.42
CA PRO A 299 -5.67 -12.77 6.39
C PRO A 299 -5.42 -11.47 5.65
N ASN A 300 -6.02 -10.35 6.05
CA ASN A 300 -5.50 -9.06 5.62
C ASN A 300 -4.34 -8.67 6.52
N VAL A 301 -3.14 -8.63 5.96
CA VAL A 301 -1.95 -8.20 6.69
C VAL A 301 -1.64 -6.75 6.40
N ALA A 302 -1.31 -5.99 7.44
CA ALA A 302 -0.87 -4.61 7.34
C ALA A 302 0.39 -4.37 8.18
N THR A 303 1.37 -3.69 7.60
CA THR A 303 2.57 -3.19 8.29
C THR A 303 3.19 -2.05 7.51
N THR A 304 3.79 -1.08 8.21
CA THR A 304 4.53 0.05 7.61
C THR A 304 6.04 -0.10 7.78
N ASP A 305 6.49 -0.71 8.88
CA ASP A 305 7.90 -0.81 9.26
C ASP A 305 8.43 -2.25 9.25
N GLY A 306 7.57 -3.24 8.98
CA GLY A 306 7.88 -4.66 9.03
C GLY A 306 8.13 -5.19 10.45
N ARG A 307 7.99 -4.37 11.50
CA ARG A 307 8.14 -4.76 12.90
C ARG A 307 6.79 -4.90 13.58
N THR A 308 5.96 -3.86 13.48
CA THR A 308 4.58 -3.89 13.96
C THR A 308 3.69 -4.30 12.80
N ALA A 309 2.97 -5.40 12.97
CA ALA A 309 2.07 -5.90 11.96
C ALA A 309 0.74 -6.29 12.59
N TYR A 310 -0.33 -6.13 11.81
CA TYR A 310 -1.66 -6.61 12.16
C TYR A 310 -2.13 -7.58 11.09
N ALA A 311 -2.88 -8.60 11.51
CA ALA A 311 -3.56 -9.53 10.63
C ALA A 311 -5.03 -9.57 11.02
N VAL A 312 -5.92 -9.32 10.06
CA VAL A 312 -7.38 -9.35 10.26
C VAL A 312 -7.98 -10.53 9.51
N PHE A 313 -8.84 -11.26 10.20
CA PHE A 313 -9.58 -12.40 9.67
C PHE A 313 -11.07 -12.12 9.76
N ILE A 314 -11.80 -12.63 8.79
CA ILE A 314 -13.24 -12.78 8.86
C ILE A 314 -13.50 -14.28 8.78
N ASP A 315 -14.00 -14.89 9.84
CA ASP A 315 -14.33 -16.32 9.80
C ASP A 315 -15.68 -16.58 9.12
N ASP A 316 -16.05 -17.85 9.01
CA ASP A 316 -17.30 -18.31 8.39
C ASP A 316 -18.57 -17.75 9.08
N SER A 317 -18.48 -17.43 10.38
CA SER A 317 -19.52 -16.76 11.14
C SER A 317 -19.54 -15.24 10.95
N ARG A 318 -18.68 -14.71 10.07
CA ARG A 318 -18.39 -13.28 9.89
C ARG A 318 -17.86 -12.61 11.16
N THR A 319 -17.34 -13.39 12.10
CA THR A 319 -16.68 -12.88 13.29
C THR A 319 -15.28 -12.42 12.90
N GLN A 320 -14.93 -11.22 13.37
CA GLN A 320 -13.66 -10.61 13.02
C GLN A 320 -12.62 -10.95 14.06
N ARG A 321 -11.42 -11.33 13.63
CA ARG A 321 -10.31 -11.63 14.53
C ARG A 321 -9.12 -10.78 14.14
N VAL A 322 -8.49 -10.16 15.13
CA VAL A 322 -7.32 -9.31 14.98
C VAL A 322 -6.18 -9.96 15.72
N TYR A 323 -5.07 -10.08 15.02
CA TYR A 323 -3.80 -10.50 15.57
C TYR A 323 -2.81 -9.36 15.40
N ARG A 324 -1.93 -9.22 16.38
CA ARG A 324 -0.87 -8.23 16.39
C ARG A 324 0.47 -8.88 16.62
N SER A 325 1.46 -8.45 15.85
CA SER A 325 2.86 -8.74 16.05
C SER A 325 3.63 -7.46 16.33
N THR A 326 4.67 -7.54 17.18
CA THR A 326 5.59 -6.43 17.48
C THR A 326 7.07 -6.80 17.28
N ASP A 327 7.29 -8.00 16.72
CA ASP A 327 8.59 -8.65 16.55
C ASP A 327 8.83 -9.08 15.09
N ALA A 328 8.23 -8.34 14.16
CA ALA A 328 8.31 -8.55 12.72
C ALA A 328 7.59 -9.80 12.20
N GLY A 329 6.47 -10.16 12.80
CA GLY A 329 5.64 -11.29 12.37
C GLY A 329 6.13 -12.64 12.87
N ARG A 330 7.10 -12.69 13.79
CA ARG A 330 7.62 -13.94 14.36
C ARG A 330 6.65 -14.54 15.38
N THR A 331 6.02 -13.69 16.17
CA THR A 331 4.94 -14.08 17.08
C THR A 331 3.74 -13.19 16.89
N TRP A 332 2.56 -13.78 17.11
CA TRP A 332 1.27 -13.14 16.94
C TRP A 332 0.40 -13.37 18.16
N ALA A 333 -0.18 -12.31 18.69
CA ALA A 333 -1.14 -12.37 19.78
C ALA A 333 -2.51 -11.92 19.27
N ARG A 334 -3.56 -12.71 19.55
CA ARG A 334 -4.94 -12.30 19.30
C ARG A 334 -5.31 -11.16 20.26
N THR A 335 -5.81 -10.05 19.73
CA THR A 335 -6.06 -8.82 20.51
C THR A 335 -7.54 -8.66 20.88
N ASN A 336 -8.45 -9.32 20.16
CA ASN A 336 -9.90 -9.31 20.41
C ASN A 336 -10.45 -10.73 20.67
N PRO A 337 -10.28 -11.28 21.89
CA PRO A 337 -10.64 -12.67 22.19
C PRO A 337 -12.14 -12.96 22.06
N ASP A 338 -13.00 -11.95 22.21
CA ASP A 338 -14.45 -12.03 22.04
C ASP A 338 -14.90 -11.98 20.57
N GLY A 339 -13.98 -11.72 19.64
CA GLY A 339 -14.26 -11.64 18.20
C GLY A 339 -15.04 -10.40 17.77
N ARG A 340 -15.16 -9.39 18.65
CA ARG A 340 -15.90 -8.16 18.37
C ARG A 340 -14.95 -6.97 18.34
N ILE A 341 -14.66 -6.49 17.14
CA ILE A 341 -13.88 -5.25 16.94
C ILE A 341 -14.79 -4.03 17.16
N THR A 342 -15.98 -4.07 16.56
CA THR A 342 -16.96 -2.98 16.51
C THR A 342 -18.36 -3.55 16.23
N GLN A 343 -19.40 -2.76 16.45
CA GLN A 343 -20.76 -3.08 15.97
C GLN A 343 -20.92 -2.84 14.46
N LEU A 344 -19.95 -2.20 13.82
CA LEU A 344 -19.97 -1.91 12.39
C LEU A 344 -19.48 -3.13 11.58
N SER A 345 -20.04 -3.31 10.38
CA SER A 345 -19.51 -4.30 9.44
C SER A 345 -18.21 -3.77 8.85
N LEU A 346 -17.14 -4.55 8.81
CA LEU A 346 -15.93 -4.13 8.08
C LEU A 346 -16.22 -4.09 6.58
N ALA A 347 -15.59 -3.12 5.90
CA ALA A 347 -15.81 -2.79 4.50
C ALA A 347 -15.00 -3.67 3.51
N GLY A 348 -14.49 -4.80 3.98
CA GLY A 348 -13.48 -5.57 3.28
C GLY A 348 -12.14 -5.55 4.02
N PRO A 349 -11.10 -6.12 3.40
CA PRO A 349 -9.84 -6.37 4.08
C PRO A 349 -9.02 -5.09 4.29
N GLU A 350 -9.30 -3.99 3.61
CA GLU A 350 -8.42 -2.83 3.56
C GLU A 350 -8.08 -2.26 4.95
N SER A 351 -6.81 -2.40 5.32
CA SER A 351 -6.27 -1.95 6.59
C SER A 351 -4.82 -1.51 6.40
N TYR A 352 -4.36 -0.61 7.26
CA TYR A 352 -2.98 -0.14 7.24
C TYR A 352 -2.48 0.19 8.65
N VAL A 353 -1.17 0.34 8.78
CA VAL A 353 -0.53 0.74 10.03
C VAL A 353 0.07 2.13 9.86
N THR A 354 -0.31 3.03 10.74
CA THR A 354 0.21 4.40 10.80
C THR A 354 1.63 4.43 11.39
N PRO A 355 2.39 5.53 11.24
CA PRO A 355 3.77 5.59 11.74
C PRO A 355 3.87 5.50 13.26
N ASP A 356 2.80 5.80 14.00
CA ASP A 356 2.75 5.64 15.46
C ASP A 356 2.39 4.21 15.91
N GLY A 357 2.19 3.30 14.96
CA GLY A 357 1.85 1.89 15.19
C GLY A 357 0.35 1.63 15.37
N SER A 358 -0.51 2.64 15.23
CA SER A 358 -1.96 2.44 15.22
C SER A 358 -2.39 1.72 13.95
N HIS A 359 -3.24 0.72 14.12
CA HIS A 359 -3.92 0.00 13.05
C HIS A 359 -5.20 0.72 12.69
N VAL A 360 -5.42 0.94 11.39
CA VAL A 360 -6.62 1.57 10.88
C VAL A 360 -7.36 0.61 9.96
N LEU A 361 -8.68 0.56 10.13
CA LEU A 361 -9.61 -0.27 9.38
C LEU A 361 -10.71 0.57 8.74
N THR A 362 -11.22 0.12 7.60
CA THR A 362 -12.44 0.68 7.01
C THR A 362 -13.66 -0.12 7.47
N ALA A 363 -14.68 0.58 7.96
CA ALA A 363 -15.95 -0.02 8.36
C ALA A 363 -17.14 0.66 7.67
N GLN A 364 -18.21 -0.09 7.43
CA GLN A 364 -19.48 0.40 6.95
C GLN A 364 -20.36 0.83 8.12
N HIS A 365 -20.67 2.12 8.17
CA HIS A 365 -21.62 2.75 9.05
C HIS A 365 -23.02 2.82 8.40
N PRO A 366 -24.10 2.43 9.10
CA PRO A 366 -25.45 2.37 8.52
C PRO A 366 -25.95 3.70 7.92
N SER A 367 -25.59 4.83 8.54
CA SER A 367 -26.05 6.16 8.11
C SER A 367 -24.97 7.05 7.48
N ALA A 368 -23.70 6.71 7.66
CA ALA A 368 -22.58 7.56 7.25
C ALA A 368 -21.79 6.98 6.06
N GLY A 369 -22.17 5.80 5.56
CA GLY A 369 -21.39 5.11 4.53
C GLY A 369 -20.11 4.56 5.15
N TYR A 370 -18.96 4.76 4.54
CA TYR A 370 -17.69 4.22 5.04
C TYR A 370 -17.01 5.16 6.05
N VAL A 371 -16.51 4.59 7.14
CA VAL A 371 -15.76 5.29 8.21
C VAL A 371 -14.42 4.60 8.46
N LEU A 372 -13.42 5.38 8.88
CA LEU A 372 -12.14 4.86 9.35
C LEU A 372 -12.18 4.65 10.86
N LEU A 373 -11.74 3.47 11.31
CA LEU A 373 -11.61 3.10 12.71
C LEU A 373 -10.14 2.87 13.05
N ALA A 374 -9.65 3.43 14.15
CA ALA A 374 -8.26 3.25 14.57
C ALA A 374 -8.13 2.60 15.95
N SER A 375 -7.06 1.84 16.12
CA SER A 375 -6.69 1.20 17.38
C SER A 375 -5.17 1.12 17.54
N ARG A 376 -4.66 1.37 18.75
CA ARG A 376 -3.23 1.20 19.08
C ARG A 376 -2.86 -0.21 19.52
N ASP A 377 -3.83 -0.95 20.01
CA ASP A 377 -3.65 -2.29 20.57
C ASP A 377 -4.34 -3.38 19.75
N GLY A 378 -5.13 -3.01 18.74
CA GLY A 378 -5.93 -3.94 17.95
C GLY A 378 -7.09 -4.55 18.72
N ARG A 379 -7.41 -4.04 19.92
CA ARG A 379 -8.48 -4.55 20.78
C ARG A 379 -9.71 -3.66 20.74
N THR A 380 -9.51 -2.36 20.88
CA THR A 380 -10.61 -1.40 20.87
C THR A 380 -10.40 -0.40 19.74
N TYR A 381 -11.39 -0.31 18.86
CA TYR A 381 -11.37 0.59 17.72
C TYR A 381 -12.36 1.71 17.93
N ALA A 382 -11.91 2.93 17.64
CA ALA A 382 -12.73 4.12 17.69
C ALA A 382 -12.77 4.78 16.30
N PRO A 383 -13.89 5.40 15.89
CA PRO A 383 -13.92 6.25 14.71
C PRO A 383 -12.83 7.32 14.80
N LEU A 384 -12.13 7.55 13.68
CA LEU A 384 -11.23 8.69 13.58
C LEU A 384 -12.05 9.98 13.52
N ALA A 385 -11.85 10.85 14.50
CA ALA A 385 -12.43 12.20 14.52
C ALA A 385 -11.57 13.16 13.69
N ASP A 386 -12.19 14.21 13.13
CA ASP A 386 -11.51 15.32 12.45
C ASP A 386 -10.50 14.89 11.37
N THR A 387 -10.87 13.88 10.58
CA THR A 387 -10.00 13.30 9.55
C THR A 387 -9.71 14.26 8.40
N GLY A 388 -10.53 15.28 8.17
CA GLY A 388 -10.50 16.06 6.93
C GLY A 388 -11.09 15.31 5.73
N LEU A 389 -11.63 14.11 5.94
CA LEU A 389 -12.44 13.39 4.98
C LEU A 389 -13.89 13.88 5.03
N PRO A 390 -14.66 13.75 3.94
CA PRO A 390 -16.08 14.06 3.94
C PRO A 390 -16.86 13.12 4.88
N PRO A 391 -17.96 13.59 5.49
CA PRO A 391 -18.71 12.83 6.50
C PRO A 391 -19.49 11.63 5.94
N ALA A 392 -19.72 11.60 4.62
CA ALA A 392 -20.39 10.51 3.94
C ALA A 392 -19.63 10.11 2.68
N ILE A 393 -19.29 8.83 2.57
CA ILE A 393 -18.51 8.29 1.46
C ILE A 393 -19.29 7.14 0.86
N THR A 394 -19.67 7.29 -0.40
CA THR A 394 -20.40 6.28 -1.16
C THR A 394 -19.43 5.42 -1.96
N GLY A 395 -19.64 4.10 -1.91
CA GLY A 395 -18.72 3.12 -2.51
C GLY A 395 -17.54 2.78 -1.61
N SER A 396 -17.01 1.56 -1.72
CA SER A 396 -15.85 1.12 -0.93
C SER A 396 -14.67 2.04 -1.27
N PRO A 397 -14.12 2.77 -0.30
CA PRO A 397 -12.91 3.55 -0.55
C PRO A 397 -11.75 2.58 -0.78
N GLY A 398 -10.74 3.05 -1.51
CA GLY A 398 -9.40 2.46 -1.44
C GLY A 398 -8.60 3.18 -0.37
N VAL A 399 -8.03 2.47 0.60
CA VAL A 399 -7.18 3.10 1.63
C VAL A 399 -5.92 2.28 1.93
N GLY A 400 -4.80 2.96 2.12
CA GLY A 400 -3.57 2.29 2.53
C GLY A 400 -2.37 3.22 2.59
N GLU A 401 -1.22 2.62 2.90
CA GLU A 401 0.07 3.27 2.71
C GLU A 401 0.45 3.18 1.22
N ILE A 402 0.66 4.32 0.58
CA ILE A 402 1.03 4.40 -0.84
C ILE A 402 2.56 4.31 -1.01
N ALA A 403 3.30 4.84 -0.05
CA ALA A 403 4.75 4.83 0.01
C ALA A 403 5.20 5.10 1.45
N GLU A 404 6.48 4.96 1.77
CA GLU A 404 7.00 5.11 3.13
C GLU A 404 6.50 6.40 3.83
N GLY A 405 5.61 6.24 4.81
CA GLY A 405 5.03 7.33 5.59
C GLY A 405 4.04 8.22 4.84
N ARG A 406 3.57 7.80 3.67
CA ARG A 406 2.55 8.48 2.88
C ARG A 406 1.37 7.56 2.70
N TYR A 407 0.19 8.07 2.97
CA TYR A 407 -1.06 7.32 2.89
C TYR A 407 -1.99 7.95 1.88
N PHE A 408 -2.86 7.12 1.32
CA PHE A 408 -3.90 7.56 0.40
C PHE A 408 -5.26 7.10 0.88
N TYR A 409 -6.27 7.90 0.55
CA TYR A 409 -7.67 7.55 0.69
C TYR A 409 -8.36 7.97 -0.60
N LEU A 410 -8.90 6.99 -1.32
CA LEU A 410 -9.46 7.15 -2.64
C LEU A 410 -10.97 6.96 -2.58
N THR A 411 -11.72 8.01 -2.95
CA THR A 411 -13.14 7.89 -3.29
C THR A 411 -13.29 7.78 -4.81
N ARG A 412 -14.51 7.57 -5.28
CA ARG A 412 -14.80 7.60 -6.73
C ARG A 412 -14.38 8.90 -7.39
N GLU A 413 -14.46 10.01 -6.67
CA GLU A 413 -14.36 11.37 -7.22
C GLU A 413 -13.08 12.09 -6.78
N GLN A 414 -12.46 11.69 -5.68
CA GLN A 414 -11.40 12.46 -5.04
C GLN A 414 -10.34 11.56 -4.41
N LEU A 415 -9.07 11.87 -4.70
CA LEU A 415 -7.92 11.36 -3.97
C LEU A 415 -7.62 12.28 -2.79
N TYR A 416 -7.39 11.69 -1.63
CA TYR A 416 -6.87 12.34 -0.44
C TYR A 416 -5.52 11.75 -0.09
N LEU A 417 -4.63 12.57 0.45
CA LEU A 417 -3.33 12.15 0.96
C LEU A 417 -3.20 12.45 2.45
N SER A 418 -2.36 11.68 3.13
CA SER A 418 -2.01 11.86 4.53
C SER A 418 -0.53 11.53 4.78
N ASP A 419 0.10 12.24 5.71
CA ASP A 419 1.48 12.01 6.17
C ASP A 419 1.53 11.20 7.48
N ASP A 420 0.39 11.06 8.15
CA ASP A 420 0.27 10.33 9.42
C ASP A 420 -0.73 9.18 9.36
N GLY A 421 -1.46 9.05 8.24
CA GLY A 421 -2.56 8.10 8.04
C GLY A 421 -3.79 8.43 8.90
N MET A 422 -3.87 9.62 9.47
CA MET A 422 -4.96 10.03 10.37
C MET A 422 -5.66 11.30 9.87
N ARG A 423 -4.89 12.24 9.33
CA ARG A 423 -5.38 13.52 8.80
C ARG A 423 -5.16 13.60 7.31
N TRP A 424 -6.23 13.93 6.61
CA TRP A 424 -6.34 13.82 5.17
C TRP A 424 -6.60 15.19 4.56
N TRP A 425 -6.03 15.42 3.39
CA TRP A 425 -6.34 16.59 2.58
C TRP A 425 -6.61 16.19 1.14
N PRO A 426 -7.54 16.87 0.46
CA PRO A 426 -7.84 16.58 -0.93
C PRO A 426 -6.66 16.96 -1.81
N VAL A 427 -6.42 16.16 -2.84
CA VAL A 427 -5.45 16.45 -3.89
C VAL A 427 -6.13 17.27 -4.99
N ALA A 428 -5.60 18.46 -5.25
CA ALA A 428 -6.09 19.31 -6.33
C ALA A 428 -5.54 18.88 -7.71
N GLY A 429 -6.30 19.13 -8.77
CA GLY A 429 -5.83 19.00 -10.16
C GLY A 429 -5.84 17.59 -10.74
N LEU A 430 -6.58 16.65 -10.13
CA LEU A 430 -6.76 15.29 -10.65
C LEU A 430 -7.99 15.12 -11.53
#